data_AF-A0A7R8WV43-F1
#
_entry.id   AF-A0A7R8WV43-F1
#
_cell.length_a   1.000
_cell.length_b   1.000
_cell.length_c   1.000
_cell.angle_alpha   90.00
_cell.angle_beta   90.00
_cell.angle_gamma   90.00
#
_symmetry.space_group_name_H-M   'P 1'
#
loop_
_entity.id
_entity.type
_entity.pdbx_description
1 polymer ?
#
loop_
_entity_poly.entity_id
_entity_poly.type
_entity_poly.pdbx_seq_one_letter_code
_entity_poly.pdbx_strand_id
1 'polypeptide(L)'
;MLLASVRELRSQLLSTALMQIRELLSSSDSWHEEDVLSNVRSAALSGDSDKMDEAKHRFLEHLDYIQEMCKMLCHITTSDALQIASRYTEINLRIYGPQVLTAANTLCLYPPSKCAKTTFD
;
A
#
# COMPACT_ATOMS: atom_id res chain seq x y z
N MET A 1 -30.37 -25.54 14.78
CA MET A 1 -29.00 -26.00 14.45
C MET A 1 -28.35 -25.18 13.35
N LEU A 2 -28.95 -25.06 12.16
CA LEU A 2 -28.33 -24.39 10.99
C LEU A 2 -27.87 -22.94 11.25
N LEU A 3 -28.68 -22.14 11.96
CA LEU A 3 -28.34 -20.76 12.32
C LEU A 3 -27.13 -20.65 13.26
N ALA A 4 -26.99 -21.62 14.18
CA ALA A 4 -25.86 -21.67 15.10
C ALA A 4 -24.57 -22.07 14.37
N SER A 5 -24.66 -23.06 13.47
CA SER A 5 -23.55 -23.48 12.61
C SER A 5 -23.06 -22.35 11.68
N VAL A 6 -23.97 -21.55 11.11
CA VAL A 6 -23.61 -20.39 10.27
C VAL A 6 -22.90 -19.29 11.09
N ARG A 7 -23.35 -19.03 12.32
CA ARG A 7 -22.70 -18.06 13.22
C ARG A 7 -21.30 -18.52 13.63
N GLU A 8 -21.16 -19.80 13.96
CA GLU A 8 -19.88 -20.41 14.31
C GLU A 8 -18.90 -20.33 13.14
N LEU A 9 -19.33 -20.71 11.93
CA LEU A 9 -18.51 -20.62 10.73
C LEU A 9 -18.07 -19.19 10.45
N ARG A 10 -18.97 -18.20 10.57
CA ARG A 10 -18.63 -16.79 10.39
C ARG A 10 -17.61 -16.31 11.43
N SER A 11 -17.77 -16.73 12.70
CA SER A 11 -16.85 -16.40 13.78
C SER A 11 -15.44 -16.94 13.49
N GLN A 12 -15.36 -18.20 13.07
CA GLN A 12 -14.10 -18.85 12.71
C GLN A 12 -13.46 -18.17 11.49
N LEU A 13 -14.23 -17.87 10.44
CA LEU A 13 -13.73 -17.18 9.24
C LEU A 13 -13.15 -15.79 9.57
N LEU A 14 -13.85 -15.03 10.39
CA LEU A 14 -13.41 -13.70 10.83
C LEU A 14 -12.16 -13.80 11.73
N SER A 15 -12.11 -14.78 12.63
CA SER A 15 -10.94 -15.03 13.48
C SER A 15 -9.71 -15.43 12.66
N THR A 16 -9.86 -16.33 11.69
CA THR A 16 -8.77 -16.74 10.80
C THR A 16 -8.29 -15.58 9.93
N ALA A 17 -9.21 -14.80 9.36
CA ALA A 17 -8.83 -13.65 8.54
C ALA A 17 -8.14 -12.56 9.36
N LEU A 18 -8.60 -12.29 10.58
CA LEU A 18 -7.91 -11.35 11.48
C LEU A 18 -6.54 -11.87 11.91
N MET A 19 -6.39 -13.19 12.09
CA MET A 19 -5.09 -13.80 12.38
C MET A 19 -4.13 -13.64 11.19
N GLN A 20 -4.61 -13.88 9.97
CA GLN A 20 -3.84 -13.67 8.74
C GLN A 20 -3.48 -12.19 8.53
N ILE A 21 -4.42 -11.28 8.74
CA ILE A 21 -4.17 -9.83 8.70
C ILE A 21 -3.14 -9.45 9.75
N ARG A 22 -3.26 -9.98 10.97
CA ARG A 22 -2.31 -9.71 12.03
C ARG A 22 -0.93 -10.26 11.70
N GLU A 23 -0.83 -11.47 11.18
CA GLU A 23 0.43 -12.07 10.73
C GLU A 23 1.06 -11.25 9.59
N LEU A 24 0.25 -10.81 8.61
CA LEU A 24 0.65 -9.89 7.55
C LEU A 24 1.16 -8.57 8.13
N LEU A 25 0.47 -7.98 9.12
CA LEU A 25 0.87 -6.76 9.84
C LEU A 25 2.03 -6.99 10.84
N SER A 26 2.36 -8.22 11.19
CA SER A 26 3.49 -8.55 12.09
C SER A 26 4.75 -8.87 11.27
N SER A 27 4.59 -9.54 10.12
CA SER A 27 5.63 -9.58 9.09
C SER A 27 5.95 -8.18 8.55
N SER A 28 5.01 -7.25 8.76
CA SER A 28 5.17 -5.83 8.49
C SER A 28 6.03 -5.11 9.54
N ASP A 29 6.71 -5.77 10.48
CA ASP A 29 7.80 -5.14 11.25
C ASP A 29 8.92 -4.62 10.31
N SER A 30 8.97 -5.12 9.06
CA SER A 30 9.72 -4.54 7.93
C SER A 30 9.22 -3.16 7.44
N TRP A 31 8.02 -2.71 7.83
CA TRP A 31 7.45 -1.42 7.44
C TRP A 31 7.99 -0.27 8.28
N HIS A 32 8.74 -0.59 9.34
CA HIS A 32 9.33 0.38 10.25
C HIS A 32 10.75 0.81 9.90
N GLU A 33 11.47 0.10 9.02
CA GLU A 33 12.89 0.40 8.80
C GLU A 33 13.19 1.39 7.66
N GLU A 34 12.24 1.69 6.77
CA GLU A 34 12.38 2.83 5.86
C GLU A 34 11.02 3.20 5.26
N ASP A 35 10.59 4.45 5.43
CA ASP A 35 9.40 4.97 4.76
C ASP A 35 9.63 4.84 3.24
N VAL A 36 8.89 3.95 2.59
CA VAL A 36 9.05 3.64 1.16
C VAL A 36 8.98 4.90 0.30
N LEU A 37 8.17 5.89 0.69
CA LEU A 37 8.12 7.19 0.02
C LEU A 37 9.39 8.01 0.26
N SER A 38 9.97 7.95 1.46
CA SER A 38 11.27 8.56 1.74
C SER A 38 12.39 7.97 0.88
N ASN A 39 12.33 6.66 0.60
CA ASN A 39 13.29 5.98 -0.29
C ASN A 39 13.13 6.40 -1.75
N VAL A 40 11.89 6.46 -2.24
CA VAL A 40 11.58 7.00 -3.57
C VAL A 40 12.07 8.45 -3.69
N ARG A 41 11.84 9.28 -2.66
CA ARG A 41 12.30 10.68 -2.63
C ARG A 41 13.83 10.78 -2.66
N SER A 42 14.50 10.00 -1.82
CA SER A 42 15.97 9.92 -1.72
C SER A 42 16.58 9.52 -3.07
N ALA A 43 16.06 8.46 -3.69
CA ALA A 43 16.49 7.98 -4.99
C ALA A 43 16.27 9.04 -6.08
N ALA A 44 15.08 9.65 -6.13
CA ALA A 44 14.78 10.72 -7.08
C ALA A 44 15.71 11.94 -6.94
N LEU A 45 16.02 12.36 -5.70
CA LEU A 45 16.93 13.49 -5.46
C LEU A 45 18.39 13.18 -5.82
N SER A 46 18.78 11.90 -5.80
CA SER A 46 20.13 11.49 -6.16
C SER A 46 20.40 11.55 -7.68
N GLY A 47 19.35 11.53 -8.51
CA GLY A 47 19.48 11.45 -9.97
C GLY A 47 20.03 10.11 -10.49
N ASP A 48 20.14 9.11 -9.61
CA ASP A 48 20.64 7.78 -9.92
C ASP A 48 19.49 6.88 -10.39
N SER A 49 19.49 6.53 -11.68
CA SER A 49 18.42 5.74 -12.29
C SER A 49 18.33 4.34 -11.71
N ASP A 50 19.45 3.72 -11.32
CA ASP A 50 19.46 2.35 -10.80
C ASP A 50 18.81 2.33 -9.40
N LYS A 51 19.16 3.31 -8.55
CA LYS A 51 18.49 3.48 -7.25
C LYS A 51 17.01 3.82 -7.40
N MET A 52 16.65 4.60 -8.42
CA MET A 52 15.26 4.95 -8.69
C MET A 52 14.45 3.73 -9.12
N ASP A 53 15.01 2.84 -9.94
CA ASP A 53 14.35 1.60 -10.35
C ASP A 53 14.17 0.62 -9.19
N GLU A 54 15.15 0.50 -8.29
CA GLU A 54 15.01 -0.29 -7.06
C GLU A 54 13.91 0.29 -6.15
N ALA A 55 13.94 1.60 -5.88
CA ALA A 55 12.94 2.26 -5.05
C ALA A 55 11.53 2.14 -5.64
N LYS A 56 11.41 2.25 -6.97
CA LYS A 56 10.17 2.02 -7.71
C LYS A 56 9.64 0.60 -7.53
N HIS A 57 10.51 -0.41 -7.64
CA HIS A 57 10.11 -1.79 -7.47
C HIS A 57 9.53 -2.04 -6.07
N ARG A 58 10.25 -1.60 -5.02
CA ARG A 58 9.80 -1.69 -3.63
C ARG A 58 8.48 -0.97 -3.39
N PHE A 59 8.30 0.21 -3.99
CA PHE A 59 7.06 0.97 -3.89
C PHE A 59 5.87 0.25 -4.54
N LEU A 60 6.06 -0.40 -5.69
CA LEU A 60 5.02 -1.17 -6.33
C LEU A 60 4.64 -2.42 -5.52
N GLU A 61 5.62 -3.17 -5.01
CA GLU A 61 5.37 -4.31 -4.12
C GLU A 61 4.55 -3.90 -2.89
N HIS A 62 4.86 -2.73 -2.32
CA HIS A 62 4.15 -2.16 -1.20
C HIS A 62 2.70 -1.76 -1.55
N LEU A 63 2.48 -1.15 -2.72
CA LEU A 63 1.14 -0.83 -3.20
C LEU A 63 0.30 -2.09 -3.41
N ASP A 64 0.86 -3.12 -4.05
CA ASP A 64 0.18 -4.38 -4.30
C ASP A 64 -0.24 -5.02 -2.98
N TYR A 65 0.66 -5.02 -1.99
CA TYR A 65 0.34 -5.50 -0.64
C TYR A 65 -0.86 -4.75 -0.02
N ILE A 66 -0.87 -3.41 -0.04
CA ILE A 66 -1.99 -2.64 0.56
C ILE A 66 -3.30 -2.90 -0.19
N GLN A 67 -3.24 -3.06 -1.51
CA GLN A 67 -4.41 -3.39 -2.31
C GLN A 67 -4.98 -4.77 -1.94
N GLU A 68 -4.13 -5.78 -1.75
CA GLU A 68 -4.57 -7.11 -1.28
C GLU A 68 -5.16 -7.04 0.13
N MET A 69 -4.59 -6.25 1.02
CA MET A 69 -5.16 -6.00 2.35
C MET A 69 -6.53 -5.35 2.28
N CYS A 70 -6.73 -4.40 1.36
CA CYS A 70 -8.04 -3.79 1.14
C CYS A 70 -9.08 -4.80 0.64
N LYS A 71 -8.71 -5.64 -0.33
CA LYS A 71 -9.61 -6.72 -0.82
C LYS A 71 -9.98 -7.69 0.31
N MET A 72 -9.00 -8.09 1.13
CA MET A 72 -9.22 -8.98 2.27
C MET A 72 -10.16 -8.34 3.32
N LEU A 73 -9.93 -7.07 3.67
CA LEU A 73 -10.77 -6.33 4.59
C LEU A 73 -12.22 -6.26 4.11
N CYS A 74 -12.45 -6.06 2.80
CA CYS A 74 -13.78 -6.05 2.21
C CYS A 74 -14.52 -7.38 2.39
N HIS A 75 -13.82 -8.51 2.38
CA HIS A 75 -14.44 -9.83 2.57
C HIS A 75 -14.87 -10.12 4.01
N ILE A 76 -14.19 -9.52 4.99
CA ILE A 76 -14.37 -9.90 6.41
C ILE A 76 -15.07 -8.83 7.24
N THR A 77 -15.02 -7.57 6.80
CA THR A 77 -15.58 -6.49 7.59
C THR A 77 -17.10 -6.45 7.49
N THR A 78 -17.71 -6.21 8.64
CA THR A 78 -19.17 -6.17 8.82
C THR A 78 -19.69 -4.74 8.91
N SER A 79 -18.78 -3.77 8.82
CA SER A 79 -19.05 -2.34 8.82
C SER A 79 -19.04 -1.83 7.38
N ASP A 80 -20.17 -1.33 6.92
CA ASP A 80 -20.31 -0.72 5.60
C ASP A 80 -19.34 0.45 5.40
N ALA A 81 -19.09 1.24 6.46
CA ALA A 81 -18.14 2.35 6.42
C ALA A 81 -16.71 1.85 6.15
N LEU A 82 -16.31 0.74 6.76
CA LEU A 82 -14.99 0.14 6.52
C LEU A 82 -14.88 -0.50 5.14
N GLN A 83 -15.95 -1.14 4.64
CA GLN A 83 -15.99 -1.65 3.26
C GLN A 83 -15.80 -0.50 2.26
N ILE A 84 -16.55 0.59 2.44
CA ILE A 84 -16.49 1.76 1.58
C ILE A 84 -15.09 2.36 1.61
N ALA A 85 -14.55 2.63 2.81
CA ALA A 85 -13.21 3.21 2.97
C ALA A 85 -12.14 2.34 2.30
N SER A 86 -12.19 1.02 2.52
CA SER A 86 -11.22 0.09 1.94
C SER A 86 -11.25 0.05 0.41
N ARG A 87 -12.44 0.06 -0.20
CA ARG A 87 -12.59 0.15 -1.67
C ARG A 87 -12.06 1.47 -2.22
N TYR A 88 -12.34 2.59 -1.56
CA TYR A 88 -11.81 3.88 -1.99
C TYR A 88 -10.29 3.95 -1.85
N THR A 89 -9.72 3.43 -0.77
CA THR A 89 -8.26 3.34 -0.59
C THR A 89 -7.62 2.54 -1.71
N GLU A 90 -8.14 1.34 -2.01
CA GLU A 90 -7.64 0.51 -3.11
C GLU A 90 -7.64 1.27 -4.46
N ILE A 91 -8.78 1.89 -4.80
CA ILE A 91 -8.94 2.66 -6.04
C ILE A 91 -7.96 3.84 -6.09
N ASN A 92 -7.86 4.59 -4.99
CA ASN A 92 -6.97 5.75 -4.91
C ASN A 92 -5.52 5.33 -5.06
N LEU A 93 -5.07 4.28 -4.37
CA LEU A 93 -3.71 3.77 -4.49
C LEU A 93 -3.38 3.32 -5.92
N ARG A 94 -4.32 2.67 -6.61
CA ARG A 94 -4.16 2.27 -8.01
C ARG A 94 -4.03 3.47 -8.96
N ILE A 95 -4.74 4.57 -8.69
CA ILE A 95 -4.72 5.76 -9.54
C ILE A 95 -3.48 6.64 -9.24
N TYR A 96 -3.23 6.91 -7.97
CA TYR A 96 -2.22 7.89 -7.54
C TYR A 96 -0.83 7.27 -7.36
N GLY A 97 -0.72 5.97 -7.06
CA GLY A 97 0.56 5.27 -6.94
C GLY A 97 1.48 5.47 -8.15
N PRO A 98 1.02 5.18 -9.39
CA PRO A 98 1.79 5.45 -10.60
C PRO A 98 2.13 6.92 -10.84
N GLN A 99 1.30 7.86 -10.34
CA GLN A 99 1.54 9.29 -10.47
C GLN A 99 2.70 9.75 -9.57
N VAL A 100 2.77 9.23 -8.35
CA VAL A 100 3.93 9.45 -7.45
C VAL A 100 5.23 9.02 -8.12
N LEU A 101 5.24 7.83 -8.73
CA LEU A 101 6.41 7.33 -9.45
C LEU A 101 6.77 8.18 -10.68
N THR A 102 5.76 8.70 -11.38
CA THR A 102 5.98 9.58 -12.54
C THR A 102 6.61 10.92 -12.12
N ALA A 103 6.12 11.51 -11.02
CA ALA A 103 6.69 12.71 -10.44
C ALA A 103 8.13 12.46 -9.94
N ALA A 104 8.35 11.34 -9.24
CA ALA A 104 9.67 10.93 -8.77
C ALA A 104 10.66 10.72 -9.91
N ASN A 105 10.24 10.06 -10.98
CA ASN A 105 11.08 9.83 -12.15
C ASN A 105 11.42 11.15 -12.87
N THR A 106 10.45 12.07 -12.94
CA THR A 106 10.70 13.42 -13.48
C THR A 106 11.72 14.18 -12.64
N LEU A 107 11.65 14.06 -11.30
CA LEU A 107 12.65 14.62 -10.39
C LEU A 107 14.01 13.96 -10.56
N CYS A 108 14.07 12.63 -10.75
CA CYS A 108 15.30 11.89 -11.01
C CYS A 108 16.01 12.35 -12.29
N LEU A 109 15.25 12.62 -13.36
CA LEU A 109 15.79 13.15 -14.62
C LEU A 109 16.27 14.60 -14.51
N TYR A 110 15.70 15.39 -13.59
CA TYR A 110 16.02 16.81 -13.41
C TYR A 110 16.17 17.20 -11.93
N PRO A 111 17.15 16.65 -11.17
CA PRO A 111 17.27 16.88 -9.73
C PRO A 111 17.37 18.36 -9.28
N PRO A 112 18.05 19.28 -10.01
CA PRO A 112 18.10 20.69 -9.59
C PRO A 112 16.82 21.47 -9.91
N SER A 113 15.84 20.89 -10.61
CA SER A 113 14.61 21.58 -11.00
C SER A 113 13.68 21.81 -9.80
N LYS A 114 13.50 23.08 -9.43
CA LYS A 114 12.53 23.48 -8.40
C LYS A 114 11.09 23.06 -8.75
N CYS A 115 10.74 23.10 -10.04
CA CYS A 115 9.43 22.68 -10.53
C CYS A 115 9.24 21.16 -10.35
N ALA A 116 10.25 20.35 -10.71
CA ALA A 116 10.17 18.90 -10.52
C ALA A 116 10.07 18.54 -9.03
N LYS A 117 10.84 19.23 -8.17
CA LYS A 117 10.78 19.03 -6.72
C LYS A 117 9.41 19.36 -6.14
N THR A 118 8.84 20.51 -6.51
CA THR A 118 7.49 20.93 -6.07
C THR A 118 6.35 20.09 -6.66
N THR A 119 6.58 19.39 -7.77
CA THR A 119 5.61 18.45 -8.34
C THR A 119 5.61 17.12 -7.59
N PHE A 120 6.75 16.72 -7.02
CA PHE A 120 6.87 15.51 -6.21
C PHE A 120 6.44 15.72 -4.75
N ASP A 121 6.79 16.89 -4.18
CA ASP A 121 6.43 17.29 -2.81
C ASP A 121 4.91 17.49 -2.64
#